data_AF-A0ABD3W6P3-F1
#
_entry.id   AF-A0ABD3W6P3-F1
#
_cell.length_a   1.000
_cell.length_b   1.000
_cell.length_c   1.000
_cell.angle_alpha   90.00
_cell.angle_beta   90.00
_cell.angle_gamma   90.00
#
_symmetry.space_group_name_H-M   'P 1'
#
loop_
_entity.id
_entity.type
_entity.pdbx_description
1 polymer ?
#
loop_
_entity_poly.entity_id
_entity_poly.type
_entity_poly.pdbx_seq_one_letter_code
_entity_poly.pdbx_strand_id
1 'polypeptide(L)'
;MQWARFHELSKSKILNAFQFHLQGHAKIWYDTLSDNDKNDWHRLVTTFKSRFHNDDFVLDLSILQTQQGSSESVLDYLSRLLHIATNKVIPEQVLLAVALNGLKPSVKMIVMNKKPNMSDLREAAVLAEKEIITTDHTDLSALNTILDEVKQLKDEVKVANLKQNQHISTFSESRANINHTKQTFR
;
A
#
# COMPACT_ATOMS: atom_id res chain seq x y z
N MET A 1 21.45 -0.84 -27.39
CA MET A 1 21.36 -1.96 -28.35
C MET A 1 20.18 -1.83 -29.32
N GLN A 2 18.98 -1.45 -28.86
CA GLN A 2 17.80 -1.35 -29.75
C GLN A 2 17.95 -0.25 -30.84
N TRP A 3 18.54 0.90 -30.51
CA TRP A 3 18.81 1.98 -31.48
C TRP A 3 19.79 1.57 -32.60
N ALA A 4 20.91 0.93 -32.26
CA ALA A 4 21.89 0.47 -33.25
C ALA A 4 21.35 -0.66 -34.15
N ARG A 5 20.46 -1.51 -33.61
CA ARG A 5 19.73 -2.52 -34.39
C ARG A 5 18.72 -1.88 -35.34
N PHE A 6 18.01 -0.84 -34.89
CA PHE A 6 17.06 -0.09 -35.70
C PHE A 6 17.73 0.61 -36.91
N HIS A 7 19.00 1.02 -36.78
CA HIS A 7 19.77 1.67 -37.86
C HIS A 7 20.71 0.74 -38.63
N GLU A 8 20.63 -0.59 -38.44
CA GLU A 8 21.44 -1.60 -39.15
C GLU A 8 22.96 -1.29 -39.19
N LEU A 9 23.48 -0.70 -38.11
CA LEU A 9 24.87 -0.24 -38.09
C LEU A 9 25.83 -1.42 -37.94
N SER A 10 26.86 -1.47 -38.80
CA SER A 10 27.98 -2.39 -38.62
C SER A 10 28.74 -2.09 -37.32
N LYS A 11 29.39 -3.11 -36.73
CA LYS A 11 30.16 -2.95 -35.48
C LYS A 11 31.20 -1.81 -35.56
N SER A 12 31.82 -1.62 -36.72
CA SER A 12 32.74 -0.51 -36.99
C SER A 12 32.07 0.86 -36.97
N LYS A 13 30.85 0.99 -37.52
CA LYS A 13 30.08 2.24 -37.47
C LYS A 13 29.61 2.55 -36.06
N ILE A 14 29.27 1.53 -35.27
CA ILE A 14 28.89 1.69 -33.85
C ILE A 14 30.06 2.23 -33.04
N LEU A 15 31.28 1.72 -33.26
CA LEU A 15 32.50 2.21 -32.60
C LEU A 15 32.76 3.69 -32.91
N ASN A 16 32.69 4.06 -34.19
CA ASN A 16 32.90 5.45 -34.60
C ASN A 16 31.78 6.38 -34.12
N ALA A 17 30.55 5.88 -34.03
CA ALA A 17 29.41 6.64 -33.50
C ALA A 17 29.54 6.88 -31.98
N PHE A 18 30.17 5.97 -31.24
CA PHE A 18 30.24 6.02 -29.77
C PHE A 18 30.79 7.36 -29.26
N GLN A 19 31.92 7.82 -29.78
CA GLN A 19 32.54 9.09 -29.38
C GLN A 19 31.69 10.34 -29.61
N PHE A 20 30.75 10.30 -30.56
CA PHE A 20 29.83 11.42 -30.84
C PHE A 20 28.69 11.49 -29.83
N HIS A 21 28.39 10.39 -29.14
CA HIS A 21 27.37 10.33 -28.10
C HIS A 21 27.92 10.63 -26.70
N LEU A 22 29.24 10.81 -26.57
CA LEU A 22 29.87 11.18 -25.31
C LEU A 22 29.95 12.70 -25.17
N GLN A 23 29.62 13.19 -23.98
CA GLN A 23 29.71 14.60 -23.62
C GLN A 23 30.38 14.78 -22.26
N GLY A 24 30.98 15.95 -22.04
CA GLY A 24 31.63 16.32 -20.78
C GLY A 24 32.74 15.34 -20.36
N HIS A 25 32.72 14.91 -19.10
CA HIS A 25 33.73 14.03 -18.49
C HIS A 25 33.87 12.68 -19.21
N ALA A 26 32.80 12.18 -19.84
CA ALA A 26 32.86 10.94 -20.60
C ALA A 26 33.66 11.07 -21.89
N LYS A 27 33.61 12.23 -22.55
CA LYS A 27 34.41 12.51 -23.75
C LYS A 27 35.89 12.63 -23.40
N ILE A 28 36.20 13.39 -22.35
CA ILE A 28 37.58 13.54 -21.84
C ILE A 28 38.18 12.17 -21.50
N TRP A 29 37.42 11.32 -20.80
CA TRP A 29 37.85 9.95 -20.51
C TRP A 29 38.11 9.13 -21.78
N TYR A 30 37.23 9.20 -22.78
CA TYR A 30 37.42 8.46 -24.02
C TYR A 30 38.70 8.89 -24.75
N ASP A 31 39.03 10.18 -24.73
CA ASP A 31 40.24 10.71 -25.34
C ASP A 31 41.51 10.15 -24.65
N THR A 32 41.45 9.84 -23.35
CA THR A 32 42.56 9.21 -22.61
C THR A 32 42.77 7.72 -22.88
N LEU A 33 41.83 7.04 -23.55
CA LEU A 33 41.96 5.61 -23.85
C LEU A 33 42.97 5.33 -24.98
N SER A 34 43.61 4.16 -24.91
CA SER A 34 44.50 3.67 -25.97
C SER A 34 43.71 3.28 -27.23
N ASP A 35 44.35 3.33 -28.40
CA ASP A 35 43.71 2.93 -29.66
C ASP A 35 43.28 1.45 -29.65
N ASN A 36 43.97 0.61 -28.87
CA ASN A 36 43.60 -0.80 -28.68
C ASN A 36 42.25 -0.95 -27.96
N ASP A 37 41.95 -0.06 -27.01
CA ASP A 37 40.68 -0.10 -26.28
C ASP A 37 39.55 0.59 -27.05
N LYS A 38 39.88 1.56 -27.91
CA LYS A 38 38.92 2.26 -28.79
C LYS A 38 38.45 1.39 -29.96
N ASN A 39 39.26 0.45 -30.44
CA ASN A 39 38.97 -0.37 -31.62
C ASN A 39 38.23 -1.68 -31.30
N ASP A 40 38.14 -2.07 -30.03
CA ASP A 40 37.42 -3.26 -29.58
C ASP A 40 36.17 -2.86 -28.79
N TRP A 41 34.99 -3.12 -29.36
CA TRP A 41 33.71 -2.80 -28.73
C TRP A 41 33.52 -3.45 -27.36
N HIS A 42 34.03 -4.67 -27.18
CA HIS A 42 33.88 -5.38 -25.90
C HIS A 42 34.75 -4.74 -24.81
N ARG A 43 35.98 -4.37 -25.15
CA ARG A 43 36.87 -3.65 -24.23
C ARG A 43 36.34 -2.27 -23.91
N LEU A 44 35.95 -1.52 -24.94
CA LEU A 44 35.39 -0.17 -24.79
C LEU A 44 34.19 -0.14 -23.83
N VAL A 45 33.22 -1.06 -24.01
CA VAL A 45 32.04 -1.17 -23.15
C VAL A 45 32.41 -1.59 -21.73
N THR A 46 33.34 -2.54 -21.57
CA THR A 46 33.78 -3.00 -20.25
C THR A 46 34.46 -1.89 -19.47
N THR A 47 35.40 -1.16 -20.09
CA THR A 47 36.10 -0.05 -19.44
C THR A 47 35.15 1.14 -19.19
N PHE A 48 34.21 1.40 -20.10
CA PHE A 48 33.17 2.42 -19.90
C PHE A 48 32.28 2.09 -18.70
N LYS A 49 31.81 0.85 -18.60
CA LYS A 49 31.03 0.37 -17.46
C LYS A 49 31.84 0.47 -16.18
N SER A 50 33.05 -0.06 -16.14
CA SER A 50 33.89 0.02 -14.93
C SER A 50 34.14 1.45 -14.44
N ARG A 51 34.19 2.44 -15.35
CA ARG A 51 34.45 3.84 -15.00
C ARG A 51 33.20 4.63 -14.61
N PHE A 52 32.08 4.40 -15.27
CA PHE A 52 30.85 5.20 -15.13
C PHE A 52 29.69 4.45 -14.47
N HIS A 53 29.82 3.14 -14.33
CA HIS A 53 28.94 2.31 -13.53
C HIS A 53 29.70 2.04 -12.23
N ASN A 54 29.21 2.60 -11.13
CA ASN A 54 29.65 2.15 -9.82
C ASN A 54 29.07 0.74 -9.64
N ASP A 55 29.89 -0.28 -9.91
CA ASP A 55 29.67 -1.68 -9.51
C ASP A 55 29.82 -1.86 -7.99
N ASP A 56 29.76 -0.76 -7.22
CA ASP A 56 29.59 -0.79 -5.78
C ASP A 56 28.27 -1.50 -5.51
N PHE A 57 28.39 -2.82 -5.37
CA PHE A 57 27.40 -3.80 -4.94
C PHE A 57 27.05 -3.55 -3.47
N VAL A 58 26.89 -2.29 -3.10
CA VAL A 58 26.31 -1.92 -1.83
C VAL A 58 24.83 -2.13 -2.05
N LEU A 59 24.33 -3.24 -1.50
CA LEU A 59 22.90 -3.51 -1.39
C LEU A 59 22.27 -2.21 -0.89
N ASP A 60 21.57 -1.50 -1.79
CA ASP A 60 21.01 -0.21 -1.45
C ASP A 60 19.86 -0.45 -0.46
N LEU A 61 20.21 -0.27 0.82
CA LEU A 61 19.36 -0.53 1.97
C LEU A 61 18.11 0.35 1.98
N SER A 62 18.02 1.38 1.12
CA SER A 62 16.78 2.15 0.93
C SER A 62 15.60 1.26 0.53
N ILE A 63 15.85 0.12 -0.12
CA ILE A 63 14.78 -0.81 -0.46
C ILE A 63 14.13 -1.42 0.80
N LEU A 64 14.90 -1.63 1.87
CA LEU A 64 14.39 -2.15 3.16
C LEU A 64 13.46 -1.16 3.85
N GLN A 65 13.57 0.13 3.52
CA GLN A 65 12.73 1.20 4.07
C GLN A 65 11.47 1.44 3.23
N THR A 66 11.30 0.72 2.11
CA THR A 66 10.15 0.88 1.24
C THR A 66 8.92 0.27 1.92
N GLN A 67 7.98 1.13 2.31
CA GLN A 67 6.68 0.74 2.88
C GLN A 67 5.54 1.20 1.98
N GLN A 68 4.40 0.52 2.09
CA GLN A 68 3.14 0.89 1.47
C GLN A 68 2.57 2.13 2.16
N GLY A 69 2.27 3.18 1.38
CA GLY A 69 1.64 4.39 1.87
C GLY A 69 0.22 4.15 2.39
N SER A 70 -0.28 5.02 3.28
CA SER A 70 -1.61 4.89 3.90
C SER A 70 -2.76 4.80 2.88
N SER A 71 -2.71 5.62 1.83
CA SER A 71 -3.68 5.63 0.72
C SER A 71 -3.20 4.89 -0.53
N GLU A 72 -2.01 4.31 -0.50
CA GLU A 72 -1.43 3.59 -1.64
C GLU A 72 -2.05 2.20 -1.74
N SER A 73 -2.39 1.78 -2.98
CA SER A 73 -2.86 0.42 -3.25
C SER A 73 -1.71 -0.58 -3.13
N VAL A 74 -2.04 -1.84 -2.87
CA VAL A 74 -1.02 -2.91 -2.84
C VAL A 74 -0.30 -3.03 -4.19
N LEU A 75 -1.03 -2.86 -5.30
CA LEU A 75 -0.46 -2.97 -6.65
C LEU A 75 0.54 -1.87 -6.96
N ASP A 76 0.24 -0.63 -6.55
CA ASP A 76 1.13 0.51 -6.78
C ASP A 76 2.42 0.34 -5.97
N TYR A 77 2.29 -0.08 -4.70
CA TYR A 77 3.43 -0.39 -3.85
C TYR A 77 4.33 -1.48 -4.44
N LEU A 78 3.76 -2.62 -4.86
CA LEU A 78 4.53 -3.72 -5.45
C LEU A 78 5.19 -3.30 -6.77
N SER A 79 4.52 -2.49 -7.58
CA SER A 79 5.07 -1.98 -8.84
C SER A 79 6.23 -1.02 -8.60
N ARG A 80 6.11 -0.14 -7.59
CA ARG A 80 7.19 0.76 -7.15
C ARG A 80 8.38 -0.01 -6.60
N LEU A 81 8.13 -1.04 -5.79
CA LEU A 81 9.19 -1.92 -5.25
C LEU A 81 9.94 -2.63 -6.38
N LEU A 82 9.22 -3.20 -7.36
CA LEU A 82 9.84 -3.85 -8.52
C LEU A 82 10.62 -2.87 -9.39
N HIS A 83 10.13 -1.64 -9.56
CA HIS A 83 10.85 -0.60 -10.28
C HIS A 83 12.19 -0.27 -9.62
N ILE A 84 12.21 -0.13 -8.29
CA ILE A 84 13.44 0.09 -7.51
C ILE A 84 14.38 -1.14 -7.61
N ALA A 85 13.82 -2.34 -7.63
CA ALA A 85 14.58 -3.59 -7.74
C ALA A 85 15.13 -3.85 -9.15
N THR A 86 14.55 -3.27 -10.22
CA THR A 86 14.91 -3.57 -11.62
C THR A 86 16.38 -3.29 -11.94
N ASN A 87 16.96 -2.27 -11.31
CA ASN A 87 18.36 -1.88 -11.51
C ASN A 87 19.31 -2.47 -10.45
N LYS A 88 18.82 -3.33 -9.56
CA LYS A 88 19.59 -3.87 -8.43
C LYS A 88 19.60 -5.40 -8.48
N VAL A 89 20.76 -6.00 -8.21
CA VAL A 89 20.87 -7.46 -8.09
C VAL A 89 20.44 -7.86 -6.68
N ILE A 90 19.14 -8.07 -6.49
CA ILE A 90 18.56 -8.43 -5.18
C ILE A 90 18.12 -9.89 -5.22
N PRO A 91 18.56 -10.72 -4.26
CA PRO A 91 18.05 -12.08 -4.13
C PRO A 91 16.53 -12.09 -3.95
N GLU A 92 15.85 -13.00 -4.64
CA GLU A 92 14.39 -13.09 -4.62
C GLU A 92 13.83 -13.25 -3.19
N GLN A 93 14.53 -13.98 -2.33
CA GLN A 93 14.14 -14.19 -0.92
C GLN A 93 14.18 -12.88 -0.13
N VAL A 94 15.18 -12.02 -0.40
CA VAL A 94 15.28 -10.70 0.22
C VAL A 94 14.17 -9.81 -0.29
N LEU A 95 13.93 -9.80 -1.60
CA LEU A 95 12.85 -9.01 -2.21
C LEU A 95 11.48 -9.40 -1.65
N LEU A 96 11.21 -10.70 -1.50
CA LEU A 96 9.98 -11.21 -0.88
C LEU A 96 9.84 -10.75 0.57
N ALA A 97 10.92 -10.83 1.36
CA ALA A 97 10.92 -10.37 2.74
C ALA A 97 10.68 -8.86 2.84
N VAL A 98 11.29 -8.06 1.96
CA VAL A 98 11.02 -6.61 1.87
C VAL A 98 9.56 -6.38 1.51
N ALA A 99 9.07 -7.05 0.47
CA ALA A 99 7.72 -6.88 -0.01
C ALA A 99 6.70 -7.15 1.11
N LEU A 100 6.83 -8.29 1.80
CA LEU A 100 5.98 -8.67 2.94
C LEU A 100 6.09 -7.72 4.13
N ASN A 101 7.28 -7.21 4.42
CA ASN A 101 7.48 -6.29 5.54
C ASN A 101 6.97 -4.88 5.27
N GLY A 102 6.99 -4.43 4.01
CA GLY A 102 6.48 -3.12 3.64
C GLY A 102 4.97 -3.07 3.37
N LEU A 103 4.25 -4.20 3.31
CA LEU A 103 2.79 -4.20 3.23
C LEU A 103 2.16 -3.60 4.49
N LYS A 104 0.97 -2.99 4.34
CA LYS A 104 0.15 -2.54 5.48
C LYS A 104 -0.08 -3.71 6.46
N PRO A 105 -0.07 -3.46 7.78
CA PRO A 105 -0.23 -4.53 8.78
C PRO A 105 -1.47 -5.40 8.58
N SER A 106 -2.60 -4.80 8.18
CA SER A 106 -3.86 -5.49 7.88
C SER A 106 -3.72 -6.46 6.71
N VAL A 107 -3.15 -6.00 5.59
CA VAL A 107 -2.88 -6.83 4.40
C VAL A 107 -1.84 -7.91 4.72
N LYS A 108 -0.75 -7.53 5.40
CA LYS A 108 0.36 -8.41 5.77
C LYS A 108 -0.12 -9.65 6.54
N MET A 109 -1.02 -9.48 7.50
CA MET A 109 -1.53 -10.59 8.32
C MET A 109 -2.22 -11.67 7.46
N ILE A 110 -3.07 -11.25 6.52
CA ILE A 110 -3.79 -12.16 5.62
C ILE A 110 -2.83 -12.83 4.64
N VAL A 111 -1.90 -12.06 4.09
CA VAL A 111 -0.91 -12.56 3.12
C VAL A 111 0.06 -13.54 3.76
N MET A 112 0.56 -13.27 4.98
CA MET A 112 1.49 -14.16 5.68
C MET A 112 0.87 -15.53 6.00
N ASN A 113 -0.44 -15.58 6.28
CA ASN A 113 -1.15 -16.85 6.49
C ASN A 113 -1.14 -17.75 5.25
N LYS A 114 -1.12 -17.16 4.05
CA LYS A 114 -1.10 -17.88 2.77
C LYS A 114 0.30 -18.32 2.33
N LYS A 115 1.38 -17.90 3.03
CA LYS A 115 2.80 -18.21 2.72
C LYS A 115 3.13 -18.14 1.22
N PRO A 116 2.92 -16.99 0.56
CA PRO A 116 3.08 -16.88 -0.89
C PRO A 116 4.54 -16.90 -1.32
N ASN A 117 4.79 -17.45 -2.51
CA ASN A 117 6.03 -17.21 -3.26
C ASN A 117 5.98 -15.84 -3.95
N MET A 118 7.08 -15.38 -4.54
CA MET A 118 7.15 -14.06 -5.19
C MET A 118 6.16 -13.94 -6.37
N SER A 119 5.90 -15.02 -7.10
CA SER A 119 4.87 -15.10 -8.15
C SER A 119 3.46 -14.89 -7.60
N ASP A 120 3.19 -15.47 -6.43
CA ASP A 120 1.86 -15.57 -5.85
C ASP A 120 1.55 -14.39 -4.94
N LEU A 121 2.59 -13.66 -4.50
CA LEU A 121 2.49 -12.52 -3.60
C LEU A 121 1.54 -11.46 -4.17
N ARG A 122 1.64 -11.18 -5.47
CA ARG A 122 0.81 -10.17 -6.12
C ARG A 122 -0.68 -10.54 -6.02
N GLU A 123 -1.02 -11.79 -6.34
CA GLU A 123 -2.39 -12.28 -6.28
C GLU A 123 -2.91 -12.35 -4.84
N ALA A 124 -2.11 -12.93 -3.93
CA ALA A 124 -2.46 -13.05 -2.53
C ALA A 124 -2.69 -11.67 -1.87
N ALA A 125 -1.87 -10.68 -2.21
CA ALA A 125 -1.98 -9.34 -1.64
C ALA A 125 -3.16 -8.55 -2.21
N VAL A 126 -3.53 -8.75 -3.49
CA VAL A 126 -4.76 -8.19 -4.07
C VAL A 126 -6.01 -8.81 -3.44
N LEU A 127 -6.02 -10.13 -3.23
CA LEU A 127 -7.12 -10.80 -2.54
C LEU A 127 -7.28 -10.29 -1.11
N ALA A 128 -6.17 -10.15 -0.37
CA ALA A 128 -6.18 -9.61 0.99
C ALA A 128 -6.70 -8.16 1.04
N GLU A 129 -6.29 -7.30 0.11
CA GLU A 129 -6.79 -5.91 0.05
C GLU A 129 -8.30 -5.86 -0.19
N LYS A 130 -8.83 -6.74 -1.05
CA LYS A 130 -10.28 -6.86 -1.28
C LYS A 130 -11.02 -7.37 -0.05
N GLU A 131 -10.51 -8.41 0.62
CA GLU A 131 -11.09 -8.98 1.84
C GLU A 131 -11.23 -7.91 2.94
N ILE A 132 -10.23 -7.04 3.11
CA ILE A 132 -10.25 -5.94 4.08
C ILE A 132 -11.31 -4.90 3.74
N ILE A 133 -11.35 -4.44 2.48
CA ILE A 133 -12.34 -3.44 2.03
C ILE A 133 -13.76 -3.96 2.28
N THR A 134 -14.03 -5.23 2.01
CA THR A 134 -15.34 -5.83 2.31
C THR A 134 -15.64 -5.85 3.82
N THR A 135 -14.65 -6.17 4.65
CA THR A 135 -14.83 -6.26 6.11
C THR A 135 -15.13 -4.89 6.72
N ASP A 136 -14.36 -3.86 6.35
CA ASP A 136 -14.57 -2.47 6.82
C ASP A 136 -15.97 -1.95 6.45
N HIS A 137 -16.48 -2.30 5.26
CA HIS A 137 -17.83 -1.93 4.85
C HIS A 137 -18.92 -2.65 5.65
N THR A 138 -18.75 -3.94 5.96
CA THR A 138 -19.68 -4.66 6.84
C THR A 138 -19.66 -4.12 8.26
N ASP A 139 -18.50 -3.81 8.82
CA ASP A 139 -18.38 -3.31 10.19
C ASP A 139 -19.01 -1.91 10.34
N LEU A 140 -18.86 -1.03 9.35
CA LEU A 140 -19.55 0.27 9.32
C LEU A 140 -21.07 0.11 9.22
N SER A 141 -21.56 -0.86 8.44
CA SER A 141 -23.00 -1.13 8.35
C SER A 141 -23.56 -1.67 9.66
N ALA A 142 -22.84 -2.58 10.33
CA ALA A 142 -23.22 -3.14 11.62
C ALA A 142 -23.20 -2.09 12.73
N LEU A 143 -22.21 -1.21 12.75
CA LEU A 143 -22.13 -0.06 13.67
C LEU A 143 -23.31 0.89 13.50
N ASN A 144 -23.71 1.17 12.26
CA ASN A 144 -24.88 2.03 12.00
C ASN A 144 -26.18 1.37 12.45
N THR A 145 -26.34 0.06 12.23
CA THR A 145 -27.51 -0.69 12.73
C THR A 145 -27.58 -0.68 14.25
N ILE A 146 -26.46 -0.93 14.94
CA ILE A 146 -26.40 -0.85 16.42
C ILE A 146 -26.71 0.56 16.91
N LEU A 147 -26.22 1.60 16.21
CA LEU A 147 -26.50 2.99 16.57
C LEU A 147 -28.00 3.31 16.46
N ASP A 148 -28.68 2.79 15.45
CA ASP A 148 -30.11 2.97 15.27
C ASP A 148 -30.92 2.18 16.31
N GLU A 149 -30.52 0.96 16.65
CA GLU A 149 -31.12 0.19 17.76
C GLU A 149 -30.96 0.92 19.11
N VAL A 150 -29.79 1.50 19.38
CA VAL A 150 -29.56 2.28 20.62
C VAL A 150 -30.43 3.53 20.65
N LYS A 151 -30.64 4.22 19.52
CA LYS A 151 -31.59 5.34 19.46
C LYS A 151 -33.01 4.89 19.73
N GLN A 152 -33.43 3.79 19.15
CA GLN A 152 -34.78 3.25 19.32
C GLN A 152 -35.04 2.85 20.78
N LEU A 153 -34.09 2.14 21.42
CA LEU A 153 -34.18 1.80 22.84
C LEU A 153 -34.22 3.04 23.74
N LYS A 154 -33.45 4.08 23.39
CA LYS A 154 -33.47 5.35 24.13
C LYS A 154 -34.84 6.04 24.06
N ASP A 155 -35.47 6.02 22.89
CA ASP A 155 -36.81 6.58 22.70
C ASP A 155 -37.88 5.74 23.43
N GLU A 156 -37.78 4.42 23.39
CA GLU A 156 -38.68 3.52 24.12
C GLU A 156 -38.58 3.71 25.64
N VAL A 157 -37.37 3.84 26.19
CA VAL A 157 -37.16 4.14 27.63
C VAL A 157 -37.74 5.50 28.01
N LYS A 158 -37.67 6.49 27.11
CA LYS A 158 -38.25 7.82 27.34
C LYS A 158 -39.78 7.75 27.38
N VAL A 159 -40.39 6.99 26.47
CA VAL A 159 -41.83 6.76 26.44
C VAL A 159 -42.31 5.95 27.65
N ALA A 160 -41.56 4.92 28.07
CA ALA A 160 -41.88 4.13 29.26
C ALA A 160 -41.85 4.99 30.54
N ASN A 161 -40.84 5.85 30.69
CA ASN A 161 -40.77 6.81 31.81
C ASN A 161 -41.94 7.81 31.83
N LEU A 162 -42.34 8.31 30.66
CA LEU A 162 -43.49 9.22 30.55
C LEU A 162 -44.80 8.52 30.95
N LYS A 163 -45.02 7.28 30.50
CA LYS A 163 -46.20 6.48 30.88
C LYS A 163 -46.22 6.16 32.37
N GLN A 164 -45.08 5.82 32.95
CA GLN A 164 -44.96 5.53 34.39
C GLN A 164 -45.28 6.78 35.24
N ASN A 165 -44.82 7.96 34.84
CA ASN A 165 -45.12 9.20 35.54
C ASN A 165 -46.60 9.61 35.44
N GLN A 166 -47.26 9.36 34.31
CA GLN A 166 -48.71 9.58 34.16
C GLN A 166 -49.56 8.59 34.98
N HIS A 167 -49.09 7.35 35.12
CA HIS A 167 -49.80 6.35 35.92
C HIS A 167 -49.71 6.64 37.43
N ILE A 168 -48.61 7.26 37.88
CA ILE A 168 -48.43 7.73 39.27
C ILE A 168 -49.31 8.95 39.56
N SER A 169 -49.41 9.91 38.63
CA SER A 169 -50.24 11.11 38.81
C SER A 169 -51.74 10.77 38.88
N THR A 170 -52.23 9.91 37.98
CA THR A 170 -53.62 9.45 37.97
C THR A 170 -54.01 8.65 39.22
N PHE A 171 -53.10 7.84 39.78
CA PHE A 171 -53.34 7.15 41.05
C PHE A 171 -53.40 8.12 42.25
N SER A 172 -52.59 9.19 42.24
CA SER A 172 -52.66 10.21 43.30
C SER A 172 -53.95 11.04 43.24
N GLU A 173 -54.43 11.39 42.04
CA GLU A 173 -55.69 12.13 41.86
C GLU A 173 -56.92 11.28 42.24
N SER A 174 -56.93 9.99 41.90
CA SER A 174 -58.03 9.09 42.27
C SER A 174 -58.14 8.90 43.80
N ARG A 175 -57.00 8.86 44.51
CA ARG A 175 -56.99 8.81 45.99
C ARG A 175 -57.47 10.11 46.64
N ALA A 176 -57.16 11.27 46.05
CA ALA A 176 -57.64 12.55 46.55
C ALA A 176 -59.17 12.68 46.40
N ASN A 177 -59.74 12.18 45.30
CA ASN A 177 -61.18 12.24 45.05
C ASN A 177 -62.02 11.34 45.97
N ILE A 178 -61.53 10.13 46.27
CA ILE A 178 -62.21 9.19 47.20
C ILE A 178 -62.31 9.75 48.62
N ASN A 179 -61.32 10.55 49.04
CA ASN A 179 -61.34 11.17 50.37
C ASN A 179 -62.34 12.33 50.47
N HIS A 180 -62.63 13.03 49.38
CA HIS A 180 -63.66 14.08 49.35
C HIS A 180 -65.09 13.53 49.34
N THR A 181 -65.34 12.37 48.70
CA THR A 181 -66.69 11.77 48.65
C THR A 181 -67.13 11.18 49.99
N LYS A 182 -66.18 10.78 50.84
CA LYS A 182 -66.47 10.28 52.20
C LYS A 182 -66.81 11.38 53.22
N GLN A 183 -66.57 12.65 52.91
CA GLN A 183 -66.91 13.77 53.80
C GLN A 183 -68.31 14.35 53.59
N THR A 184 -69.00 14.00 52.48
CA THR A 184 -70.30 14.58 52.10
C THR A 184 -71.52 13.73 52.46
N PHE A 185 -71.34 12.50 52.94
CA PHE A 185 -72.39 11.67 53.54
C PHE A 185 -72.17 11.61 55.05
N ARG A 186 -72.60 12.64 55.78
CA ARG A 186 -72.75 12.65 57.24
C ARG A 186 -74.10 13.24 57.59
#